data_AF-A0A6I4YEZ2-F1
#
_entry.id   AF-A0A6I4YEZ2-F1
#
_cell.length_a   1.000
_cell.length_b   1.000
_cell.length_c   1.000
_cell.angle_alpha   90.00
_cell.angle_beta   90.00
_cell.angle_gamma   90.00
#
_symmetry.space_group_name_H-M   'P 1'
#
loop_
_entity.id
_entity.type
_entity.pdbx_description
1 polymer ?
#
loop_
_entity_poly.entity_id
_entity_poly.type
_entity_poly.pdbx_seq_one_letter_code
_entity_poly.pdbx_strand_id
1 'polypeptide(L)'
;MPSLAYIFCETRPRSTAAAEWTGEARFLLDPPGDLLSALHAAPLHDLGHPDDLSVQVSAEALFEDGEITGRTTLSAADLATLTAHLPDAHHARLLAWAAFAYALDGQDHDARFIIWFVE
;
A
#
# COMPACT_ATOMS: atom_id res chain seq x y z
N MET A 1 10.86 2.75 16.03
CA MET A 1 10.80 2.05 14.73
C MET A 1 9.53 1.24 14.74
N PRO A 2 8.71 1.31 13.69
CA PRO A 2 7.42 0.64 13.68
C PRO A 2 7.59 -0.86 13.89
N SER A 3 6.72 -1.45 14.71
CA SER A 3 6.74 -2.89 14.97
C SER A 3 6.17 -3.66 13.79
N LEU A 4 5.22 -3.06 13.06
CA LEU A 4 4.53 -3.65 11.90
C LEU A 4 4.28 -2.61 10.80
N ALA A 5 4.22 -3.10 9.56
CA ALA A 5 3.69 -2.37 8.41
C ALA A 5 2.50 -3.14 7.83
N TYR A 6 1.37 -2.46 7.69
CA TYR A 6 0.21 -2.94 6.99
C TYR A 6 0.23 -2.42 5.56
N ILE A 7 0.11 -3.32 4.60
CA ILE A 7 0.28 -3.03 3.19
C ILE A 7 -0.78 -3.82 2.43
N PHE A 8 -1.81 -3.14 1.96
CA PHE A 8 -2.90 -3.74 1.22
C PHE A 8 -2.95 -3.18 -0.18
N CYS A 9 -3.19 -4.01 -1.18
CA CYS A 9 -3.70 -3.56 -2.46
C CYS A 9 -5.22 -3.67 -2.44
N GLU A 10 -5.88 -2.56 -2.65
CA GLU A 10 -7.31 -2.51 -2.92
C GLU A 10 -7.56 -2.33 -4.40
N THR A 11 -8.65 -2.91 -4.88
CA THR A 11 -9.06 -2.85 -6.28
C THR A 11 -10.52 -2.47 -6.42
N ARG A 12 -10.85 -1.90 -7.58
CA ARG A 12 -12.24 -1.61 -7.97
C ARG A 12 -12.37 -1.73 -9.48
N PRO A 13 -13.36 -2.46 -10.02
CA PRO A 13 -13.61 -2.47 -11.45
C PRO A 13 -13.93 -1.05 -11.97
N ARG A 14 -13.26 -0.62 -13.04
CA ARG A 14 -13.39 0.75 -13.57
C ARG A 14 -14.68 0.96 -14.35
N SER A 15 -15.17 -0.08 -15.00
CA SER A 15 -16.41 -0.04 -15.80
C SER A 15 -17.68 0.20 -14.97
N THR A 16 -17.61 0.10 -13.65
CA THR A 16 -18.75 0.26 -12.74
C THR A 16 -18.52 1.43 -11.79
N ALA A 17 -19.07 2.60 -12.13
CA ALA A 17 -18.93 3.83 -11.35
C ALA A 17 -19.44 3.75 -9.89
N ALA A 18 -20.21 2.71 -9.55
CA ALA A 18 -20.72 2.44 -8.21
C ALA A 18 -20.05 1.24 -7.52
N ALA A 19 -19.00 0.67 -8.10
CA ALA A 19 -18.28 -0.42 -7.43
C ALA A 19 -17.55 0.10 -6.19
N GLU A 20 -17.57 -0.71 -5.13
CA GLU A 20 -16.82 -0.46 -3.92
C GLU A 20 -15.40 -1.00 -4.07
N TRP A 21 -14.47 -0.47 -3.27
CA TRP A 21 -13.13 -1.01 -3.17
C TRP A 21 -13.16 -2.36 -2.44
N THR A 22 -12.38 -3.31 -2.94
CA THR A 22 -12.18 -4.63 -2.34
C THR A 22 -10.71 -4.82 -1.97
N GLY A 23 -10.44 -5.35 -0.78
CA GLY A 23 -9.10 -5.78 -0.40
C GLY A 23 -8.68 -6.99 -1.23
N GLU A 24 -7.75 -6.81 -2.16
CA GLU A 24 -7.35 -7.84 -3.12
C GLU A 24 -6.20 -8.68 -2.56
N ALA A 25 -5.19 -8.02 -2.00
CA ALA A 25 -3.99 -8.69 -1.52
C ALA A 25 -3.37 -7.94 -0.34
N ARG A 26 -2.80 -8.69 0.60
CA ARG A 26 -1.95 -8.19 1.66
C ARG A 26 -0.50 -8.52 1.36
N PHE A 27 0.38 -7.56 1.56
CA PHE A 27 1.81 -7.68 1.34
C PHE A 27 2.57 -7.51 2.64
N LEU A 28 3.81 -7.99 2.65
CA LEU A 28 4.70 -7.98 3.81
C LEU A 28 6.06 -7.47 3.38
N LEU A 29 6.66 -6.59 4.18
CA LEU A 29 8.05 -6.19 4.05
C LEU A 29 8.66 -6.13 5.44
N ASP A 30 9.74 -6.87 5.63
CA ASP A 30 10.46 -7.00 6.89
C ASP A 30 11.95 -6.72 6.65
N PRO A 31 12.56 -5.77 7.38
CA PRO A 31 11.98 -4.95 8.44
C PRO A 31 11.07 -3.82 7.91
N PRO A 32 9.94 -3.51 8.59
CA PRO A 32 9.02 -2.44 8.17
C PRO A 32 9.68 -1.05 8.18
N GLY A 33 10.73 -0.86 8.97
CA GLY A 33 11.51 0.38 9.00
C GLY A 33 12.18 0.72 7.67
N ASP A 34 12.50 -0.26 6.82
CA ASP A 34 13.07 -0.01 5.49
C ASP A 34 12.03 0.66 4.58
N LEU A 35 10.78 0.20 4.65
CA LEU A 35 9.67 0.79 3.90
C LEU A 35 9.39 2.23 4.35
N LEU A 36 9.29 2.45 5.67
CA LEU A 36 9.08 3.79 6.21
C LEU A 36 10.18 4.76 5.76
N SER A 37 11.45 4.33 5.86
CA SER A 37 12.60 5.14 5.45
C SER A 37 12.57 5.47 3.96
N ALA A 38 12.19 4.49 3.12
CA ALA A 38 12.06 4.70 1.69
C ALA A 38 10.91 5.68 1.35
N LEU A 39 9.76 5.60 2.03
CA LEU A 39 8.64 6.52 1.84
C LEU A 39 9.04 7.96 2.19
N HIS A 40 9.81 8.16 3.27
CA HIS A 40 10.36 9.47 3.60
C HIS A 40 11.35 9.98 2.55
N ALA A 41 12.23 9.12 2.04
CA ALA A 41 13.22 9.48 1.03
C ALA A 41 12.62 9.77 -0.35
N ALA A 42 11.47 9.16 -0.67
CA ALA A 42 10.73 9.32 -1.93
C ALA A 42 9.67 10.45 -1.91
N PRO A 43 9.72 11.37 -0.93
CA PRO A 43 8.55 12.14 -0.44
C PRO A 43 7.15 11.54 -0.62
N LEU A 44 6.97 10.25 -0.34
CA LEU A 44 5.71 9.52 -0.47
C LEU A 44 5.10 9.14 0.89
N HIS A 45 5.53 9.75 1.99
CA HIS A 45 5.00 9.49 3.33
C HIS A 45 3.82 10.41 3.65
N ASP A 46 2.92 9.95 4.52
CA ASP A 46 1.79 10.72 5.07
C ASP A 46 0.90 11.37 4.00
N LEU A 47 0.76 10.73 2.84
CA LEU A 47 -0.13 11.18 1.76
C LEU A 47 -1.62 11.03 2.10
N GLY A 48 -1.93 10.45 3.26
CA GLY A 48 -3.28 10.21 3.74
C GLY A 48 -3.87 8.90 3.23
N HIS A 49 -4.91 8.45 3.92
CA HIS A 49 -5.84 7.45 3.41
C HIS A 49 -7.08 8.16 2.84
N PRO A 50 -7.65 7.65 1.75
CA PRO A 50 -8.92 8.14 1.24
C PRO A 50 -10.08 7.72 2.16
N ASP A 51 -11.20 8.43 2.11
CA ASP A 51 -12.38 8.13 2.95
C ASP A 51 -13.14 6.85 2.50
N ASP A 52 -12.87 6.36 1.29
CA ASP A 52 -13.57 5.24 0.65
C ASP A 52 -12.75 3.94 0.71
N LEU A 53 -12.09 3.64 1.82
CA LEU A 53 -11.39 2.36 2.02
C LEU A 53 -12.36 1.17 1.91
N SER A 54 -11.84 0.02 1.47
CA SER A 54 -12.58 -1.23 1.53
C SER A 54 -12.94 -1.58 2.98
N VAL A 55 -14.03 -2.32 3.15
CA VAL A 55 -14.47 -2.80 4.46
C VAL A 55 -13.38 -3.63 5.14
N GLN A 56 -12.63 -4.45 4.38
CA GLN A 56 -11.56 -5.27 4.91
C GLN A 56 -10.42 -4.43 5.50
N VAL A 57 -9.93 -3.44 4.74
CA VAL A 57 -8.84 -2.57 5.18
C VAL A 57 -9.28 -1.69 6.36
N SER A 58 -10.51 -1.17 6.31
CA SER A 58 -11.09 -0.41 7.42
C SER A 58 -11.19 -1.26 8.69
N ALA A 59 -11.58 -2.53 8.56
CA ALA A 59 -11.67 -3.44 9.70
C ALA A 59 -10.29 -3.71 10.32
N GLU A 60 -9.26 -4.00 9.50
CA GLU A 60 -7.90 -4.24 10.00
C GLU A 60 -7.40 -3.06 10.85
N ALA A 61 -7.60 -1.82 10.37
CA ALA A 61 -7.21 -0.63 11.13
C ALA A 61 -7.96 -0.47 12.48
N LEU A 62 -9.15 -1.05 12.66
CA LEU A 62 -9.91 -0.98 13.91
C LEU A 62 -9.45 -1.99 14.97
N PHE A 63 -8.76 -3.06 14.57
CA PHE A 63 -8.31 -4.12 15.47
C PHE A 63 -6.87 -3.94 15.97
N GLU A 64 -6.19 -2.87 15.56
CA GLU A 64 -4.84 -2.58 16.03
C GLU A 64 -4.86 -1.96 17.44
N ASP A 65 -4.12 -2.58 18.36
CA ASP A 65 -3.97 -2.09 19.74
C ASP A 65 -2.95 -0.95 19.88
N GLY A 66 -2.12 -0.71 18.85
CA GLY A 66 -1.04 0.29 18.84
C GLY A 66 -1.41 1.60 18.14
N GLU A 67 -0.51 2.59 18.22
CA GLU A 67 -0.69 3.86 17.52
C GLU A 67 -0.49 3.68 16.01
N ILE A 68 -1.53 4.00 15.24
CA ILE A 68 -1.46 3.97 13.77
C ILE A 68 -0.85 5.27 13.24
N THR A 69 0.29 5.16 12.57
CA THR A 69 1.04 6.25 11.96
C THR A 69 1.27 6.02 10.46
N GLY A 70 1.81 7.03 9.75
CA GLY A 70 2.28 6.87 8.37
C GLY A 70 1.20 6.53 7.34
N ARG A 71 -0.06 6.95 7.56
CA ARG A 71 -1.20 6.65 6.69
C ARG A 71 -0.93 7.19 5.29
N THR A 72 -0.71 6.29 4.34
CA THR A 72 -0.24 6.61 3.00
C THR A 72 -1.00 5.78 1.97
N THR A 73 -1.34 6.42 0.84
CA THR A 73 -1.92 5.76 -0.34
C THR A 73 -0.98 5.91 -1.52
N LEU A 74 -0.67 4.81 -2.20
CA LEU A 74 0.24 4.78 -3.35
C LEU A 74 -0.43 4.18 -4.58
N SER A 75 -0.10 4.72 -5.75
CA SER A 75 -0.36 4.10 -7.04
C SER A 75 0.72 3.09 -7.43
N ALA A 76 0.51 2.35 -8.52
CA ALA A 76 1.55 1.51 -9.11
C ALA A 76 2.79 2.31 -9.55
N ALA A 77 2.61 3.55 -10.00
CA ALA A 77 3.70 4.44 -10.42
C ALA A 77 4.54 4.91 -9.22
N ASP A 78 3.89 5.15 -8.08
CA ASP A 78 4.58 5.53 -6.85
C ASP A 78 5.47 4.39 -6.34
N LEU A 79 5.02 3.13 -6.44
CA LEU A 79 5.83 1.96 -6.10
C LEU A 79 7.09 1.83 -6.97
N ALA A 80 6.99 2.14 -8.26
CA ALA A 80 8.15 2.14 -9.15
C ALA A 80 9.17 3.21 -8.70
N THR A 81 8.70 4.39 -8.28
CA THR A 81 9.55 5.46 -7.73
C THR A 81 10.21 5.03 -6.42
N LEU A 82 9.45 4.37 -5.54
CA LEU A 82 9.92 3.92 -4.23
C LEU A 82 11.05 2.88 -4.31
N THR A 83 11.10 2.09 -5.38
CA THR A 83 12.10 1.03 -5.58
C THR A 83 13.54 1.56 -5.51
N ALA A 84 13.79 2.77 -6.02
CA ALA A 84 15.13 3.39 -5.99
C ALA A 84 15.60 3.79 -4.58
N HIS A 85 14.69 3.84 -3.61
CA HIS A 85 14.95 4.27 -2.23
C HIS A 85 14.97 3.10 -1.23
N LEU A 86 14.68 1.88 -1.67
CA LEU A 86 14.78 0.69 -0.83
C LEU A 86 16.17 0.04 -0.92
N PRO A 87 16.57 -0.70 0.12
CA PRO A 87 17.67 -1.65 0.03
C PRO A 87 17.44 -2.67 -1.10
N ASP A 88 18.52 -3.05 -1.81
CA ASP A 88 18.50 -3.99 -2.94
C ASP A 88 17.78 -5.31 -2.64
N ALA A 89 17.86 -5.77 -1.39
CA ALA A 89 17.19 -6.99 -0.92
C ALA A 89 15.66 -6.96 -1.10
N HIS A 90 15.06 -5.77 -1.11
CA HIS A 90 13.60 -5.60 -1.27
C HIS A 90 13.16 -5.21 -2.68
N HIS A 91 14.10 -4.93 -3.60
CA HIS A 91 13.76 -4.46 -4.96
C HIS A 91 12.86 -5.42 -5.70
N ALA A 92 13.21 -6.71 -5.72
CA ALA A 92 12.41 -7.73 -6.40
C ALA A 92 10.99 -7.82 -5.82
N ARG A 93 10.85 -7.61 -4.51
CA ARG A 93 9.56 -7.63 -3.82
C ARG A 93 8.69 -6.45 -4.23
N LEU A 94 9.25 -5.24 -4.25
CA LEU A 94 8.52 -4.04 -4.67
C LEU A 94 8.15 -4.05 -6.14
N LEU A 95 9.04 -4.56 -7.00
CA LEU A 95 8.74 -4.78 -8.42
C LEU A 95 7.58 -5.78 -8.59
N ALA A 96 7.49 -6.82 -7.76
CA ALA A 96 6.37 -7.75 -7.79
C ALA A 96 5.05 -7.07 -7.41
N TRP A 97 5.05 -6.12 -6.46
CA TRP A 97 3.86 -5.36 -6.09
C TRP A 97 3.42 -4.42 -7.23
N ALA A 98 4.37 -3.72 -7.84
CA ALA A 98 4.08 -2.87 -8.99
C ALA A 98 3.53 -3.70 -10.16
N ALA A 99 4.15 -4.84 -10.47
CA ALA A 99 3.69 -5.76 -11.51
C ALA A 99 2.27 -6.31 -11.22
N PHE A 100 1.97 -6.60 -9.95
CA PHE A 100 0.64 -7.01 -9.52
C PHE A 100 -0.41 -5.93 -9.83
N ALA A 101 -0.15 -4.68 -9.45
CA ALA A 101 -1.07 -3.58 -9.74
C ALA A 101 -1.19 -3.26 -11.24
N TYR A 102 -0.11 -3.38 -12.00
CA TYR A 102 -0.19 -3.26 -13.46
C TYR A 102 -1.01 -4.38 -14.10
N ALA A 103 -0.96 -5.60 -13.56
CA ALA A 103 -1.78 -6.71 -14.05
C ALA A 103 -3.28 -6.47 -13.78
N LEU A 104 -3.62 -5.84 -12.66
CA LEU A 104 -4.99 -5.42 -12.33
C LEU A 104 -5.48 -4.30 -13.25
N ASP A 105 -4.63 -3.30 -13.51
CA ASP A 105 -4.94 -2.24 -14.47
C ASP A 105 -5.25 -2.79 -15.87
N GLY A 106 -4.46 -3.78 -16.33
CA GLY A 106 -4.70 -4.51 -17.57
C GLY A 106 -6.00 -5.32 -17.60
N GLN A 107 -6.63 -5.56 -16.44
CA GLN A 107 -7.93 -6.21 -16.30
C GLN A 107 -9.08 -5.20 -16.08
N ASP A 108 -8.85 -3.92 -16.38
CA ASP A 108 -9.81 -2.83 -16.19
C ASP A 108 -10.22 -2.62 -14.72
N HIS A 109 -9.26 -2.79 -13.81
CA HIS A 109 -9.42 -2.47 -12.39
C HIS A 109 -8.54 -1.28 -12.02
N ASP A 110 -9.11 -0.33 -11.30
CA ASP A 110 -8.31 0.62 -10.54
C ASP A 110 -7.64 -0.14 -9.38
N ALA A 111 -6.38 0.15 -9.10
CA ALA A 111 -5.62 -0.44 -8.01
C ALA A 111 -4.87 0.63 -7.23
N ARG A 112 -4.90 0.53 -5.90
CA ARG A 112 -4.14 1.40 -4.99
C ARG A 112 -3.57 0.60 -3.83
N PHE A 113 -2.46 1.05 -3.28
CA PHE A 113 -1.87 0.49 -2.08
C PHE A 113 -2.19 1.37 -0.88
N ILE A 114 -2.77 0.78 0.15
CA ILE A 114 -3.04 1.42 1.45
C ILE A 114 -1.98 0.93 2.43
N ILE A 115 -1.22 1.87 2.96
CA ILE A 115 -0.09 1.60 3.85
C ILE A 115 -0.27 2.35 5.16
N TRP A 116 -0.04 1.68 6.28
CA TRP A 116 0.14 2.31 7.58
C TRP A 116 1.08 1.49 8.45
N PHE A 117 1.55 2.11 9.52
CA PHE A 117 2.45 1.48 10.47
C PHE A 117 1.80 1.45 11.85
N VAL A 118 2.18 0.47 12.65
CA VAL A 118 1.77 0.34 14.05
C VAL A 118 3.03 0.39 14.90
N GLU A 119 3.01 1.22 15.95
CA GLU A 119 4.07 1.31 16.96
C GLU A 119 3.83 0.34 18.11
#